data_AF-A0A837HWY8-F1
#
_entry.id   AF-A0A837HWY8-F1
#
_cell.length_a   1.000
_cell.length_b   1.000
_cell.length_c   1.000
_cell.angle_alpha   90.00
_cell.angle_beta   90.00
_cell.angle_gamma   90.00
#
_symmetry.space_group_name_H-M   'P 1'
#
loop_
_entity.id
_entity.type
_entity.pdbx_description
1 polymer ?
#
loop_
_entity_poly.entity_id
_entity_poly.type
_entity_poly.pdbx_seq_one_letter_code
_entity_poly.pdbx_strand_id
1 'polypeptide(L)'
;MLMPAVLPQATLLQSLPARASIGRSLSKRARIKTDYSHTRMLAESYKDYLRFLEKSPRLQIFQKVLVIIIGLMLIAGGGSTALFYWRYQKEQPIRLENSYLEIAGSGFFSAQQSVNDLLAGFQVAGTKTDIVNDLKEASASSSGFFVLADQLDRTIASIESAGENVSFQKNQLRQTQTPSRFTDLNNRLLSFYDKSIGVFDSLKSRHQFAKEFLLSAGPNFYLQVLSDEALWQTGKNEEIIAYFENIKTEANDSLRKLSELEPPEDFKGQFQTQVSYMELLVKMADNIISILSQQEDLNVENATQLEKAYQVLIGARRENEIFREELISARSELFSPEGNLLQFGPLRIDENTLTSDLENINIQRKQVKTYKLPVFLQKLTTH
;
A
#
# COMPACT_ATOMS: atom_id res chain seq x y z
N MET A 1 -32.08 4.35 -19.38
CA MET A 1 -33.06 4.07 -18.30
C MET A 1 -32.37 4.42 -16.99
N LEU A 2 -32.78 5.54 -16.40
CA LEU A 2 -32.49 6.10 -15.06
C LEU A 2 -31.02 6.11 -14.55
N MET A 3 -30.34 7.22 -14.81
CA MET A 3 -29.33 7.82 -13.92
C MET A 3 -30.01 8.60 -12.78
N PRO A 4 -29.28 8.86 -11.68
CA PRO A 4 -29.12 10.25 -11.21
C PRO A 4 -27.64 10.55 -10.91
N ALA A 5 -27.04 11.53 -11.59
CA ALA A 5 -27.04 12.97 -11.25
C ALA A 5 -26.06 13.30 -10.11
N VAL A 6 -24.91 13.83 -10.52
CA VAL A 6 -23.78 14.33 -9.73
C VAL A 6 -23.87 15.87 -9.65
N LEU A 7 -23.26 16.43 -8.59
CA LEU A 7 -22.71 17.80 -8.40
C LEU A 7 -23.57 18.79 -7.55
N PRO A 8 -22.96 19.84 -6.96
CA PRO A 8 -21.93 19.81 -5.89
C PRO A 8 -22.20 20.86 -4.78
N GLN A 9 -21.35 20.90 -3.75
CA GLN A 9 -21.26 21.99 -2.77
C GLN A 9 -20.65 23.26 -3.38
N ALA A 10 -21.11 24.44 -2.94
CA ALA A 10 -20.31 25.67 -2.94
C ALA A 10 -20.72 26.60 -1.77
N THR A 11 -19.74 26.81 -0.91
CA THR A 11 -19.64 27.77 0.21
C THR A 11 -19.29 29.16 -0.34
N LEU A 12 -19.74 30.26 0.31
CA LEU A 12 -18.89 31.39 0.80
C LEU A 12 -19.66 32.71 1.08
N LEU A 13 -19.66 33.05 2.38
CA LEU A 13 -19.22 34.29 3.05
C LEU A 13 -19.69 35.72 2.65
N GLN A 14 -20.03 36.44 3.73
CA GLN A 14 -19.68 37.83 4.10
C GLN A 14 -20.47 39.02 3.53
N SER A 15 -21.21 39.72 4.41
CA SER A 15 -20.81 41.05 4.95
C SER A 15 -21.91 41.69 5.83
N LEU A 16 -21.52 42.16 7.02
CA LEU A 16 -22.23 43.16 7.86
C LEU A 16 -21.88 44.59 7.35
N PRO A 17 -22.33 45.70 7.97
CA PRO A 17 -23.69 46.18 8.32
C PRO A 17 -23.91 47.65 7.86
N ALA A 18 -25.14 48.19 7.83
CA ALA A 18 -25.38 49.65 8.00
C ALA A 18 -26.85 50.04 8.20
N ARG A 19 -27.07 50.93 9.17
CA ARG A 19 -28.25 51.79 9.36
C ARG A 19 -28.56 52.62 8.11
N ALA A 20 -29.83 52.88 7.81
CA ALA A 20 -30.39 54.25 7.73
C ALA A 20 -31.89 54.30 7.37
N SER A 21 -32.60 55.11 8.18
CA SER A 21 -33.64 56.09 7.81
C SER A 21 -35.01 55.69 7.22
N ILE A 22 -36.04 55.95 8.05
CA ILE A 22 -37.12 56.94 7.86
C ILE A 22 -37.95 56.87 6.56
N GLY A 23 -39.27 56.68 6.69
CA GLY A 23 -40.19 56.86 5.55
C GLY A 23 -41.69 56.68 5.80
N ARG A 24 -42.26 57.46 6.72
CA ARG A 24 -43.65 58.01 6.74
C ARG A 24 -44.87 57.23 6.19
N SER A 25 -45.85 57.17 7.10
CA SER A 25 -47.26 57.54 6.95
C SER A 25 -48.24 56.54 6.33
N LEU A 26 -49.33 56.27 7.05
CA LEU A 26 -50.64 56.85 6.71
C LEU A 26 -51.60 56.73 7.90
N SER A 27 -51.97 57.89 8.41
CA SER A 27 -53.07 58.16 9.32
C SER A 27 -54.42 57.97 8.62
N LYS A 28 -55.40 57.32 9.28
CA LYS A 28 -56.81 57.68 9.10
C LYS A 28 -57.51 57.80 10.44
N ARG A 29 -57.89 59.05 10.72
CA ARG A 29 -58.77 59.53 11.77
C ARG A 29 -60.13 58.85 11.71
N ALA A 30 -60.65 58.42 12.85
CA ALA A 30 -62.09 58.39 13.12
C ALA A 30 -62.34 59.25 14.38
N ARG A 31 -63.34 60.12 14.27
CA ARG A 31 -63.60 61.26 15.16
C ARG A 31 -64.02 60.84 16.57
N ILE A 32 -63.48 61.62 17.49
CA ILE A 32 -63.90 61.84 18.86
C ILE A 32 -65.35 62.39 18.86
N LYS A 33 -66.22 61.80 19.69
CA LYS A 33 -67.26 62.55 20.41
C LYS A 33 -66.89 62.50 21.89
N THR A 34 -66.56 63.67 22.41
CA THR A 34 -66.37 63.99 23.82
C THR A 34 -67.70 63.89 24.55
N ASP A 35 -67.72 63.21 25.69
CA ASP A 35 -68.45 63.69 26.85
C ASP A 35 -67.48 63.74 28.03
N TYR A 36 -67.31 64.96 28.53
CA TYR A 36 -66.57 65.27 29.74
C TYR A 36 -67.50 65.00 30.92
N SER A 37 -67.06 64.16 31.86
CA SER A 37 -67.20 64.50 33.28
C SER A 37 -66.42 63.53 34.16
N HIS A 38 -65.47 64.13 34.88
CA HIS A 38 -65.21 63.89 36.28
C HIS A 38 -64.53 62.59 36.75
N THR A 39 -63.26 62.81 37.14
CA THR A 39 -62.66 62.38 38.41
C THR A 39 -62.61 60.89 38.72
N ARG A 40 -61.37 60.37 38.63
CA ARG A 40 -60.86 59.37 39.55
C ARG A 40 -61.24 59.75 40.98
N MET A 41 -62.20 59.06 41.57
CA MET A 41 -62.34 58.95 43.01
C MET A 41 -61.83 57.57 43.43
N LEU A 42 -60.81 57.63 44.28
CA LEU A 42 -60.29 56.52 45.05
C LEU A 42 -61.42 55.95 45.92
N ALA A 43 -61.63 54.64 45.78
CA ALA A 43 -62.36 53.73 46.68
C ALA A 43 -63.06 54.40 47.89
N GLU A 44 -64.31 54.81 47.72
CA GLU A 44 -65.16 55.27 48.82
C GLU A 44 -65.76 54.08 49.58
N SER A 45 -64.91 53.37 50.35
CA SER A 45 -65.29 52.55 51.51
C SER A 45 -64.19 51.53 51.83
N TYR A 46 -63.77 51.47 53.10
CA TYR A 46 -62.91 50.39 53.63
C TYR A 46 -63.50 48.99 53.36
N LYS A 47 -64.83 48.89 53.24
CA LYS A 47 -65.56 47.67 52.88
C LYS A 47 -65.32 47.26 51.42
N ASP A 48 -65.11 48.22 50.52
CA ASP A 48 -64.81 47.94 49.10
C ASP A 48 -63.32 47.64 48.88
N TYR A 49 -62.43 48.24 49.68
CA TYR A 49 -61.02 47.82 49.75
C TYR A 49 -60.86 46.39 50.27
N LEU A 50 -61.61 46.03 51.32
CA LEU A 50 -61.66 44.65 51.82
C LEU A 50 -62.25 43.68 50.79
N ARG A 51 -63.31 44.06 50.05
CA ARG A 51 -63.86 43.24 48.94
C ARG A 51 -62.92 43.08 47.74
N PHE A 52 -62.09 44.09 47.47
CA PHE A 52 -61.07 44.02 46.42
C PHE A 52 -59.91 43.10 46.84
N LEU A 53 -59.51 43.12 48.12
CA LEU A 53 -58.52 42.20 48.69
C LEU A 53 -59.05 40.77 48.88
N GLU A 54 -60.36 40.59 49.10
CA GLU A 54 -61.02 39.29 49.22
C GLU A 54 -61.09 38.53 47.88
N LYS A 55 -60.99 39.26 46.76
CA LYS A 55 -60.75 38.68 45.44
C LYS A 55 -59.26 38.57 45.18
N SER A 56 -58.64 37.54 45.75
CA SER A 56 -57.52 36.91 45.05
C SER A 56 -58.00 36.61 43.62
N PRO A 57 -57.30 37.03 42.55
CA PRO A 57 -57.66 36.55 41.24
C PRO A 57 -57.42 35.04 41.30
N ARG A 58 -58.51 34.27 41.44
CA ARG A 58 -58.52 32.86 41.07
C ARG A 58 -58.10 32.88 39.62
N LEU A 59 -56.79 32.71 39.36
CA LEU A 59 -56.26 32.38 38.04
C LEU A 59 -57.24 31.34 37.50
N GLN A 60 -58.02 31.72 36.48
CA GLN A 60 -59.03 30.85 35.92
C GLN A 60 -58.31 29.54 35.59
N ILE A 61 -58.93 28.39 35.84
CA ILE A 61 -58.32 27.07 35.71
C ILE A 61 -57.50 26.94 34.40
N PHE A 62 -57.99 27.56 33.32
CA PHE A 62 -57.29 27.74 32.05
C PHE A 62 -55.89 28.39 32.12
N GLN A 63 -55.69 29.46 32.89
CA GLN A 63 -54.39 30.12 33.02
C GLN A 63 -53.38 29.25 33.78
N LYS A 64 -53.82 28.49 34.80
CA LYS A 64 -52.95 27.53 35.51
C LYS A 64 -52.55 26.37 34.58
N VAL A 65 -53.51 25.83 33.83
CA VAL A 65 -53.26 24.77 32.84
C VAL A 65 -52.32 25.27 31.74
N LEU A 66 -52.51 26.49 31.23
CA LEU A 66 -51.63 27.10 30.23
C LEU A 66 -50.19 27.25 30.74
N VAL A 67 -49.98 27.72 31.97
CA VAL A 67 -48.64 27.85 32.57
C VAL A 67 -47.97 26.49 32.75
N ILE A 68 -48.71 25.46 33.15
CA ILE A 68 -48.18 24.09 33.26
C ILE A 68 -47.78 23.55 31.88
N ILE A 69 -48.60 23.76 30.85
CA ILE A 69 -48.30 23.35 29.48
C ILE A 69 -47.06 24.07 28.94
N ILE A 70 -46.97 25.39 29.13
CA ILE A 70 -45.79 26.17 28.71
C ILE A 70 -44.54 25.72 29.48
N GLY A 71 -44.66 25.45 30.79
CA GLY A 71 -43.58 24.91 31.61
C GLY A 71 -43.11 23.53 31.12
N LEU A 72 -44.04 22.62 30.79
CA LEU A 72 -43.72 21.32 30.21
C LEU A 72 -43.10 21.44 28.81
N MET A 73 -43.56 22.37 27.97
CA MET A 73 -42.94 22.63 26.66
C MET A 73 -41.52 23.20 26.81
N LEU A 74 -41.26 24.07 27.80
CA LEU A 74 -39.92 24.59 28.07
C LEU A 74 -38.98 23.51 28.62
N ILE A 75 -39.47 22.62 29.49
CA ILE A 75 -38.69 21.47 30.00
C ILE A 75 -38.39 20.48 28.87
N ALA A 76 -39.39 20.15 28.05
CA ALA A 76 -39.23 19.27 26.90
C ALA A 76 -38.30 19.88 25.84
N GLY A 77 -38.46 21.17 25.52
CA GLY A 77 -37.60 21.91 24.59
C GLY A 77 -36.16 22.02 25.09
N GLY A 78 -35.96 22.40 26.36
CA GLY A 78 -34.65 22.46 27.00
C GLY A 78 -33.96 21.09 27.06
N GLY A 79 -34.69 20.04 27.44
CA GLY A 79 -34.18 18.67 27.45
C GLY A 79 -33.80 18.16 26.05
N SER A 80 -34.63 18.45 25.04
CA SER A 80 -34.35 18.10 23.64
C SER A 80 -33.09 18.81 23.13
N THR A 81 -32.93 20.09 23.46
CA THR A 81 -31.77 20.90 23.05
C THR A 81 -30.50 20.42 23.74
N ALA A 82 -30.56 20.09 25.03
CA ALA A 82 -29.43 19.52 25.78
C ALA A 82 -29.02 18.14 25.27
N LEU A 83 -29.98 17.27 24.93
CA LEU A 83 -29.72 15.96 24.31
C LEU A 83 -29.12 16.11 22.91
N PHE A 84 -29.64 17.04 22.11
CA PHE A 84 -29.11 17.33 20.78
C PHE A 84 -27.69 17.88 20.86
N TYR A 85 -27.45 18.83 21.77
CA TYR A 85 -26.13 19.39 22.05
C TYR A 85 -25.15 18.31 22.52
N TRP A 86 -25.56 17.43 23.44
CA TRP A 86 -24.71 16.33 23.93
C TRP A 86 -24.38 15.32 22.81
N ARG A 87 -25.38 14.86 22.04
CA ARG A 87 -25.13 13.96 20.90
C ARG A 87 -24.23 14.58 19.84
N TYR A 88 -24.47 15.84 19.48
CA TYR A 88 -23.79 16.48 18.35
C TYR A 88 -22.41 17.03 18.73
N GLN A 89 -22.24 17.64 19.91
CA GLN A 89 -20.94 18.21 20.32
C GLN A 89 -20.05 17.26 21.12
N LYS A 90 -20.60 16.25 21.80
CA LYS A 90 -19.78 15.33 22.63
C LYS A 90 -19.66 13.96 22.00
N GLU A 91 -20.77 13.36 21.56
CA GLU A 91 -20.76 11.95 21.13
C GLU A 91 -20.31 11.76 19.68
N GLN A 92 -20.80 12.58 18.74
CA GLN A 92 -20.44 12.48 17.33
C GLN A 92 -18.93 12.66 17.03
N PRO A 93 -18.24 13.69 17.58
CA PRO A 93 -16.80 13.86 17.35
C PRO A 93 -15.99 12.68 17.87
N ILE A 94 -16.34 12.17 19.05
CA ILE A 94 -15.72 10.97 19.62
C ILE A 94 -15.95 9.79 18.67
N ARG A 95 -17.19 9.53 18.22
CA ARG A 95 -17.47 8.42 17.29
C ARG A 95 -16.67 8.53 15.98
N LEU A 96 -16.57 9.73 15.40
CA LEU A 96 -15.77 9.99 14.19
C LEU A 96 -14.27 9.73 14.45
N GLU A 97 -13.74 10.19 15.58
CA GLU A 97 -12.37 9.88 16.00
C GLU A 97 -12.12 8.38 16.19
N ASN A 98 -13.07 7.67 16.80
CA ASN A 98 -12.95 6.22 17.00
C ASN A 98 -12.95 5.47 15.67
N SER A 99 -13.86 5.83 14.77
CA SER A 99 -13.98 5.21 13.43
C SER A 99 -12.76 5.50 12.57
N TYR A 100 -12.27 6.75 12.56
CA TYR A 100 -11.04 7.10 11.86
C TYR A 100 -9.85 6.29 12.36
N LEU A 101 -9.64 6.20 13.68
CA LEU A 101 -8.51 5.47 14.25
C LEU A 101 -8.61 3.95 14.03
N GLU A 102 -9.82 3.41 13.97
CA GLU A 102 -10.03 2.00 13.63
C GLU A 102 -9.60 1.72 12.19
N ILE A 103 -10.01 2.56 11.22
CA ILE A 103 -9.64 2.42 9.81
C ILE A 103 -8.13 2.66 9.63
N ALA A 104 -7.61 3.76 10.17
CA ALA A 104 -6.19 4.12 10.08
C ALA A 104 -5.30 3.06 10.73
N GLY A 105 -5.66 2.57 11.92
CA GLY A 105 -4.92 1.54 12.63
C GLY A 105 -4.97 0.18 11.91
N SER A 106 -6.16 -0.32 11.61
CA SER A 106 -6.32 -1.62 10.94
C SER A 106 -5.69 -1.64 9.55
N GLY A 107 -5.85 -0.56 8.77
CA GLY A 107 -5.23 -0.43 7.47
C GLY A 107 -3.71 -0.32 7.53
N PHE A 108 -3.16 0.39 8.52
CA PHE A 108 -1.71 0.44 8.73
C PHE A 108 -1.13 -0.93 9.11
N PHE A 109 -1.74 -1.64 10.06
CA PHE A 109 -1.27 -2.97 10.45
C PHE A 109 -1.42 -4.00 9.32
N SER A 110 -2.46 -3.90 8.49
CA SER A 110 -2.60 -4.74 7.29
C SER A 110 -1.50 -4.46 6.26
N ALA A 111 -1.18 -3.18 6.01
CA ALA A 111 -0.07 -2.82 5.13
C ALA A 111 1.29 -3.33 5.66
N GLN A 112 1.53 -3.21 6.96
CA GLN A 112 2.70 -3.75 7.64
C GLN A 112 2.79 -5.28 7.50
N GLN A 113 1.69 -5.99 7.71
CA GLN A 113 1.62 -7.44 7.51
C GLN A 113 2.04 -7.80 6.08
N SER A 114 1.52 -7.13 5.06
CA SER A 114 1.90 -7.38 3.66
C SER A 114 3.39 -7.16 3.39
N VAL A 115 4.00 -6.13 3.99
CA VAL A 115 5.45 -5.91 3.89
C VAL A 115 6.22 -7.07 4.54
N ASN A 116 5.81 -7.50 5.73
CA ASN A 116 6.47 -8.59 6.44
C ASN A 116 6.33 -9.94 5.72
N ASP A 117 5.15 -10.23 5.18
CA ASP A 117 4.90 -11.45 4.40
C ASP A 117 5.76 -11.47 3.13
N LEU A 118 5.92 -10.31 2.47
CA LEU A 118 6.81 -10.16 1.33
C LEU A 118 8.27 -10.46 1.70
N LEU A 119 8.74 -9.90 2.82
CA LEU A 119 10.11 -10.12 3.31
C LEU A 119 10.38 -11.60 3.63
N ALA A 120 9.42 -12.28 4.27
CA ALA A 120 9.49 -13.72 4.50
C ALA A 120 9.51 -14.50 3.18
N GLY A 121 8.73 -14.05 2.18
CA GLY A 121 8.74 -14.60 0.83
C GLY A 121 10.13 -14.52 0.16
N PHE A 122 10.80 -13.37 0.27
CA PHE A 122 12.16 -13.21 -0.25
C PHE A 122 13.18 -14.12 0.44
N GLN A 123 13.07 -14.33 1.75
CA GLN A 123 13.95 -15.28 2.46
C GLN A 123 13.80 -16.70 1.93
N VAL A 124 12.56 -17.16 1.75
CA VAL A 124 12.28 -18.49 1.18
C VAL A 124 12.77 -18.59 -0.27
N ALA A 125 12.61 -17.52 -1.05
CA ALA A 125 13.12 -17.45 -2.42
C ALA A 125 14.64 -17.60 -2.47
N GLY A 126 15.37 -16.85 -1.64
CA GLY A 126 16.83 -16.92 -1.52
C GLY A 126 17.32 -18.32 -1.21
N THR A 127 16.75 -18.97 -0.17
CA THR A 127 17.15 -20.34 0.20
C THR A 127 16.93 -21.36 -0.92
N LYS A 128 15.85 -21.22 -1.70
CA LYS A 128 15.61 -22.12 -2.85
C LYS A 128 16.61 -21.88 -3.97
N THR A 129 16.96 -20.63 -4.24
CA THR A 129 17.97 -20.27 -5.24
C THR A 129 19.34 -20.85 -4.86
N ASP A 130 19.73 -20.76 -3.59
CA ASP A 130 20.99 -21.32 -3.09
C ASP A 130 21.04 -22.84 -3.29
N ILE A 131 19.95 -23.55 -2.97
CA ILE A 131 19.84 -25.00 -3.23
C ILE A 131 20.03 -25.32 -4.71
N VAL A 132 19.43 -24.54 -5.60
CA VAL A 132 19.59 -24.75 -7.05
C VAL A 132 21.02 -24.46 -7.51
N ASN A 133 21.69 -23.46 -6.94
CA ASN A 133 23.09 -23.15 -7.24
C ASN A 133 24.05 -24.25 -6.79
N ASP A 134 23.72 -24.97 -5.71
CA ASP A 134 24.52 -26.07 -5.17
C ASP A 134 24.38 -27.39 -5.97
N LEU A 135 23.37 -27.51 -6.84
CA LEU A 135 23.19 -28.67 -7.72
C LEU A 135 24.21 -28.64 -8.87
N LYS A 136 25.41 -29.16 -8.60
CA LYS A 136 26.56 -29.19 -9.52
C LYS A 136 26.40 -30.04 -10.79
N GLU A 137 25.30 -30.77 -10.98
CA GLU A 137 25.18 -31.78 -12.05
C GLU A 137 24.22 -31.39 -13.18
N ALA A 138 24.72 -31.50 -14.41
CA ALA A 138 24.12 -31.03 -15.67
C ALA A 138 22.72 -31.61 -15.97
N SER A 139 22.30 -32.72 -15.38
CA SER A 139 20.93 -33.25 -15.57
C SER A 139 19.87 -32.52 -14.74
N ALA A 140 20.27 -31.86 -13.64
CA ALA A 140 19.40 -31.03 -12.81
C ALA A 140 19.31 -29.56 -13.30
N SER A 141 20.14 -29.18 -14.27
CA SER A 141 20.30 -27.82 -14.78
C SER A 141 19.00 -27.24 -15.40
N SER A 142 18.28 -28.06 -16.18
CA SER A 142 16.95 -27.71 -16.72
C SER A 142 15.88 -27.61 -15.64
N SER A 143 15.93 -28.47 -14.61
CA SER A 143 15.01 -28.39 -13.47
C SER A 143 15.24 -27.11 -12.65
N GLY A 144 16.50 -26.68 -12.49
CA GLY A 144 16.87 -25.45 -11.81
C GLY A 144 16.33 -24.20 -12.51
N PHE A 145 16.35 -24.17 -13.85
CA PHE A 145 15.72 -23.11 -14.64
C PHE A 145 14.23 -22.96 -14.31
N PHE A 146 13.47 -24.05 -14.34
CA PHE A 146 12.02 -24.00 -14.06
C PHE A 146 11.73 -23.61 -12.61
N VAL A 147 12.55 -24.06 -11.66
CA VAL A 147 12.43 -23.66 -10.25
C VAL A 147 12.65 -22.15 -10.09
N LEU A 148 13.67 -21.58 -10.73
CA LEU A 148 13.91 -20.14 -10.67
C LEU A 148 12.80 -19.33 -11.34
N ALA A 149 12.33 -19.77 -12.52
CA ALA A 149 11.25 -19.08 -13.23
C ALA A 149 9.95 -19.06 -12.40
N ASP A 150 9.56 -20.21 -11.82
CA ASP A 150 8.41 -20.30 -10.90
C ASP A 150 8.60 -19.42 -9.67
N GLN A 151 9.81 -19.37 -9.11
CA GLN A 151 10.09 -18.55 -7.94
C GLN A 151 10.02 -17.04 -8.25
N LEU A 152 10.48 -16.60 -9.44
CA LEU A 152 10.29 -15.24 -9.91
C LEU A 152 8.81 -14.90 -10.07
N ASP A 153 8.02 -15.79 -10.66
CA ASP A 153 6.57 -15.59 -10.83
C ASP A 153 5.85 -15.44 -9.49
N ARG A 154 6.14 -16.32 -8.53
CA ARG A 154 5.56 -16.23 -7.17
C ARG A 154 5.97 -14.95 -6.46
N THR A 155 7.21 -14.53 -6.65
CA THR A 155 7.75 -13.31 -6.03
C THR A 155 7.06 -12.08 -6.62
N ILE A 156 6.95 -11.98 -7.94
CA ILE A 156 6.22 -10.90 -8.64
C ILE A 156 4.76 -10.85 -8.17
N ALA A 157 4.07 -11.99 -8.13
CA ALA A 157 2.68 -12.05 -7.67
C ALA A 157 2.52 -11.61 -6.20
N SER A 158 3.49 -11.95 -5.35
CA SER A 158 3.50 -11.52 -3.94
C SER A 158 3.71 -10.00 -3.81
N ILE A 159 4.60 -9.42 -4.63
CA ILE A 159 4.80 -7.96 -4.70
C ILE A 159 3.52 -7.26 -5.15
N GLU A 160 2.87 -7.77 -6.20
CA GLU A 160 1.60 -7.24 -6.71
C GLU A 160 0.51 -7.27 -5.64
N SER A 161 0.32 -8.42 -4.99
CA SER A 161 -0.68 -8.56 -3.93
C SER A 161 -0.43 -7.61 -2.74
N ALA A 162 0.83 -7.45 -2.32
CA ALA A 162 1.18 -6.49 -1.28
C ALA A 162 0.89 -5.05 -1.71
N GLY A 163 1.25 -4.68 -2.95
CA GLY A 163 0.99 -3.36 -3.51
C GLY A 163 -0.50 -3.03 -3.67
N GLU A 164 -1.31 -4.01 -4.08
CA GLU A 164 -2.76 -3.89 -4.15
C GLU A 164 -3.38 -3.67 -2.77
N ASN A 165 -2.96 -4.44 -1.76
CA ASN A 165 -3.43 -4.24 -0.40
C ASN A 165 -3.08 -2.83 0.11
N VAL A 166 -1.83 -2.39 -0.01
CA VAL A 166 -1.42 -1.05 0.44
C VAL A 166 -2.18 0.05 -0.31
N SER A 167 -2.38 -0.11 -1.62
CA SER A 167 -3.18 0.83 -2.41
C SER A 167 -4.64 0.88 -1.95
N PHE A 168 -5.21 -0.27 -1.61
CA PHE A 168 -6.56 -0.35 -1.05
C PHE A 168 -6.65 0.38 0.31
N GLN A 169 -5.73 0.12 1.24
CA GLN A 169 -5.71 0.78 2.56
C GLN A 169 -5.56 2.30 2.42
N LYS A 170 -4.68 2.75 1.53
CA LYS A 170 -4.53 4.17 1.19
C LYS A 170 -5.82 4.80 0.68
N ASN A 171 -6.52 4.11 -0.23
CA ASN A 171 -7.78 4.60 -0.79
C ASN A 171 -8.88 4.65 0.27
N GLN A 172 -8.97 3.66 1.16
CA GLN A 172 -9.90 3.68 2.29
C GLN A 172 -9.61 4.84 3.24
N LEU A 173 -8.33 5.09 3.57
CA LEU A 173 -7.93 6.22 4.42
C LEU A 173 -8.32 7.56 3.78
N ARG A 174 -8.10 7.74 2.47
CA ARG A 174 -8.49 8.96 1.73
C ARG A 174 -9.99 9.23 1.71
N GLN A 175 -10.80 8.18 1.72
CA GLN A 175 -12.27 8.29 1.73
C GLN A 175 -12.83 8.54 3.13
N THR A 176 -12.02 8.33 4.17
CA THR A 176 -12.43 8.50 5.55
C THR A 176 -12.35 9.97 5.96
N GLN A 177 -13.38 10.47 6.65
CA GLN A 177 -13.35 11.84 7.18
C GLN A 177 -12.30 11.96 8.29
N THR A 178 -11.20 12.66 8.01
CA THR A 178 -10.12 12.89 8.97
C THR A 178 -10.51 13.94 10.02
N PRO A 179 -10.53 13.60 11.32
CA PRO A 179 -10.68 14.58 12.39
C PRO A 179 -9.47 15.52 12.45
N SER A 180 -9.69 16.80 12.74
CA SER A 180 -8.63 17.83 12.73
C SER A 180 -7.41 17.46 13.60
N ARG A 181 -7.66 16.83 14.75
CA ARG A 181 -6.63 16.33 15.67
C ARG A 181 -5.68 15.30 15.06
N PHE A 182 -6.12 14.55 14.03
CA PHE A 182 -5.34 13.48 13.40
C PHE A 182 -4.83 13.83 12.00
N THR A 183 -4.90 15.10 11.59
CA THR A 183 -4.44 15.54 10.26
C THR A 183 -2.98 15.19 9.99
N ASP A 184 -2.10 15.39 10.97
CA ASP A 184 -0.67 15.04 10.83
C ASP A 184 -0.46 13.53 10.66
N LEU A 185 -1.07 12.72 11.54
CA LEU A 185 -1.04 11.26 11.45
C LEU A 185 -1.56 10.77 10.09
N ASN A 186 -2.67 11.34 9.62
CA ASN A 186 -3.25 11.01 8.31
C ASN A 186 -2.26 11.25 7.17
N ASN A 187 -1.62 12.42 7.15
CA ASN A 187 -0.65 12.77 6.11
C ASN A 187 0.57 11.84 6.15
N ARG A 188 1.05 11.49 7.34
CA ARG A 188 2.16 10.56 7.52
C ARG A 188 1.81 9.14 7.08
N LEU A 189 0.59 8.66 7.37
CA LEU A 189 0.10 7.37 6.88
C LEU A 189 -0.02 7.34 5.35
N LEU A 190 -0.58 8.40 4.75
CA LEU A 190 -0.66 8.51 3.29
C LEU A 190 0.73 8.53 2.66
N SER A 191 1.68 9.28 3.25
CA SER A 191 3.07 9.31 2.78
C SER A 191 3.75 7.94 2.93
N PHE A 192 3.49 7.20 4.00
CA PHE A 192 3.99 5.84 4.17
C PHE A 192 3.48 4.94 3.04
N TYR A 193 2.17 4.95 2.76
CA TYR A 193 1.61 4.15 1.67
C TYR A 193 2.16 4.55 0.30
N ASP A 194 2.35 5.84 0.02
CA ASP A 194 2.99 6.31 -1.22
C ASP A 194 4.41 5.76 -1.38
N LYS A 195 5.22 5.81 -0.32
CA LYS A 195 6.57 5.26 -0.33
C LYS A 195 6.55 3.73 -0.49
N SER A 196 5.65 3.03 0.20
CA SER A 196 5.52 1.57 0.08
C SER A 196 5.19 1.14 -1.34
N ILE A 197 4.24 1.80 -1.98
CA ILE A 197 3.89 1.54 -3.39
C ILE A 197 5.10 1.76 -4.29
N GLY A 198 5.85 2.86 -4.11
CA GLY A 198 7.07 3.12 -4.89
C GLY A 198 8.14 2.03 -4.74
N VAL A 199 8.33 1.49 -3.52
CA VAL A 199 9.23 0.35 -3.29
C VAL A 199 8.73 -0.91 -3.98
N PHE A 200 7.43 -1.22 -3.91
CA PHE A 200 6.86 -2.38 -4.59
C PHE A 200 6.99 -2.28 -6.11
N ASP A 201 6.71 -1.12 -6.70
CA ASP A 201 6.85 -0.90 -8.14
C ASP A 201 8.30 -1.10 -8.61
N SER A 202 9.26 -0.57 -7.86
CA SER A 202 10.70 -0.77 -8.09
C SER A 202 11.09 -2.24 -8.04
N LEU A 203 10.70 -2.96 -6.98
CA LEU A 203 10.97 -4.38 -6.81
C LEU A 203 10.31 -5.21 -7.91
N LYS A 204 9.07 -4.89 -8.27
CA LYS A 204 8.33 -5.56 -9.34
C LYS A 204 9.07 -5.42 -10.67
N SER A 205 9.44 -4.20 -11.06
CA SER A 205 10.18 -3.95 -12.30
C SER A 205 11.48 -4.74 -12.36
N ARG A 206 12.23 -4.77 -11.25
CA ARG A 206 13.48 -5.53 -11.14
C ARG A 206 13.27 -7.04 -11.34
N HIS A 207 12.27 -7.62 -10.67
CA HIS A 207 11.99 -9.06 -10.77
C HIS A 207 11.36 -9.44 -12.13
N GLN A 208 10.59 -8.54 -12.75
CA GLN A 208 10.09 -8.72 -14.11
C GLN A 208 11.23 -8.77 -15.12
N PHE A 209 12.17 -7.82 -15.05
CA PHE A 209 13.36 -7.85 -15.90
C PHE A 209 14.18 -9.13 -15.68
N ALA A 210 14.37 -9.54 -14.42
CA ALA A 210 15.05 -10.79 -14.09
C ALA A 210 14.41 -12.01 -14.76
N LYS A 211 13.07 -12.05 -14.80
CA LYS A 211 12.31 -13.11 -15.46
C LYS A 211 12.51 -13.07 -16.98
N GLU A 212 12.37 -11.90 -17.59
CA GLU A 212 12.59 -11.73 -19.04
C GLU A 212 14.00 -12.12 -19.44
N PHE A 213 15.00 -11.71 -18.66
CA PHE A 213 16.39 -12.08 -18.82
C PHE A 213 16.59 -13.59 -18.71
N LEU A 214 16.06 -14.25 -17.67
CA LEU A 214 16.15 -15.70 -17.50
C LEU A 214 15.52 -16.44 -18.68
N LEU A 215 14.30 -16.06 -19.07
CA LEU A 215 13.58 -16.69 -20.18
C LEU A 215 14.27 -16.48 -21.54
N SER A 216 14.90 -15.32 -21.73
CA SER A 216 15.69 -15.01 -22.93
C SER A 216 16.99 -15.80 -22.97
N ALA A 217 17.63 -16.01 -21.81
CA ALA A 217 18.80 -16.87 -21.69
C ALA A 217 18.45 -18.34 -21.95
N GLY A 218 17.31 -18.85 -21.46
CA GLY A 218 16.79 -20.19 -21.77
C GLY A 218 17.29 -21.32 -20.85
N PRO A 219 16.68 -22.53 -20.95
CA PRO A 219 16.90 -23.63 -20.00
C PRO A 219 18.25 -24.36 -20.16
N ASN A 220 18.81 -24.37 -21.37
CA ASN A 220 20.05 -25.09 -21.67
C ASN A 220 21.32 -24.29 -21.32
N PHE A 221 21.19 -23.13 -20.69
CA PHE A 221 22.31 -22.25 -20.35
C PHE A 221 22.59 -22.16 -18.87
N TYR A 222 22.02 -23.10 -18.12
CA TYR A 222 22.21 -23.18 -16.70
C TYR A 222 23.58 -23.80 -16.41
N LEU A 223 24.61 -22.96 -16.28
CA LEU A 223 25.98 -23.28 -15.86
C LEU A 223 26.44 -24.66 -16.35
N GLN A 224 26.26 -24.92 -17.65
CA GLN A 224 26.37 -26.26 -18.17
C GLN A 224 27.82 -26.75 -18.15
N VAL A 225 27.96 -28.05 -17.95
CA VAL A 225 29.11 -28.79 -18.46
C VAL A 225 29.11 -28.59 -19.97
N LEU A 226 30.13 -27.92 -20.51
CA LEU A 226 30.21 -27.52 -21.92
C LEU A 226 30.10 -28.66 -22.95
N SER A 227 30.23 -29.91 -22.49
CA SER A 227 30.08 -31.11 -23.31
C SER A 227 29.79 -32.34 -22.45
N ASP A 228 29.02 -33.29 -22.98
CA ASP A 228 28.99 -34.66 -22.47
C ASP A 228 30.35 -35.34 -22.73
N GLU A 229 30.99 -35.88 -21.69
CA GLU A 229 32.26 -36.60 -21.80
C GLU A 229 32.11 -37.93 -22.55
N ALA A 230 30.92 -38.54 -22.50
CA ALA A 230 30.67 -39.79 -23.21
C ALA A 230 30.80 -39.62 -24.73
N LEU A 231 30.45 -38.43 -25.28
CA LEU A 231 30.60 -38.13 -26.70
C LEU A 231 32.06 -38.27 -27.15
N TRP A 232 33.00 -37.77 -26.36
CA TRP A 232 34.42 -37.82 -26.67
C TRP A 232 35.01 -39.22 -26.55
N GLN A 233 34.44 -40.08 -25.68
CA GLN A 233 34.86 -41.48 -25.56
C GLN A 233 34.45 -42.33 -26.76
N THR A 234 33.34 -42.01 -27.42
CA THR A 234 32.92 -42.73 -28.65
C THR A 234 33.78 -42.38 -29.86
N GLY A 235 34.39 -41.19 -29.88
CA GLY A 235 35.29 -40.72 -30.95
C GLY A 235 34.61 -40.50 -32.32
N LYS A 236 33.27 -40.47 -32.38
CA LYS A 236 32.53 -40.31 -33.63
C LYS A 236 32.34 -38.84 -33.98
N ASN A 237 33.09 -38.35 -34.97
CA ASN A 237 33.05 -36.94 -35.39
C ASN A 237 31.63 -36.45 -35.72
N GLU A 238 30.82 -37.27 -36.41
CA GLU A 238 29.45 -36.91 -36.80
C GLU A 238 28.53 -36.65 -35.60
N GLU A 239 28.62 -37.47 -34.56
CA GLU A 239 27.83 -37.32 -33.33
C GLU A 239 28.29 -36.08 -32.54
N ILE A 240 29.60 -35.83 -32.49
CA ILE A 240 30.17 -34.64 -31.84
C ILE A 240 29.77 -33.36 -32.60
N ILE A 241 29.85 -33.35 -33.92
CA ILE A 241 29.43 -32.22 -34.76
C ILE A 241 27.95 -31.91 -34.53
N ALA A 242 27.07 -32.91 -34.61
CA ALA A 242 25.63 -32.71 -34.42
C ALA A 242 25.30 -32.14 -33.03
N TYR A 243 26.02 -32.58 -31.98
CA TYR A 243 25.88 -32.03 -30.64
C TYR A 243 26.25 -30.53 -30.58
N PHE A 244 27.39 -30.15 -31.14
CA PHE A 244 27.84 -28.75 -31.12
C PHE A 244 27.04 -27.85 -32.09
N GLU A 245 26.47 -28.38 -33.16
CA GLU A 245 25.50 -27.65 -34.00
C GLU A 245 24.25 -27.25 -33.20
N ASN A 246 23.76 -28.15 -32.33
CA ASN A 246 22.64 -27.83 -31.45
C ASN A 246 23.00 -26.74 -30.43
N ILE A 247 24.15 -26.87 -29.75
CA ILE A 247 24.64 -25.83 -28.81
C ILE A 247 24.76 -24.47 -29.51
N LYS A 248 25.35 -24.44 -30.70
CA LYS A 248 25.49 -23.21 -31.48
C LYS A 248 24.14 -22.59 -31.82
N THR A 249 23.19 -23.40 -32.25
CA THR A 249 21.85 -22.94 -32.64
C THR A 249 21.13 -22.32 -31.45
N GLU A 250 21.12 -23.01 -30.32
CA GLU A 250 20.50 -22.52 -29.09
C GLU A 250 21.17 -21.24 -28.59
N ALA A 251 22.51 -21.17 -28.61
CA ALA A 251 23.25 -20.01 -28.11
C ALA A 251 23.00 -18.76 -28.96
N ASN A 252 22.93 -18.93 -30.29
CA ASN A 252 22.55 -17.85 -31.20
C ASN A 252 21.10 -17.38 -30.98
N ASP A 253 20.19 -18.31 -30.72
CA ASP A 253 18.80 -17.96 -30.39
C ASP A 253 18.69 -17.17 -29.10
N SER A 254 19.45 -17.54 -28.06
CA SER A 254 19.51 -16.80 -26.81
C SER A 254 20.18 -15.43 -26.98
N LEU A 255 21.27 -15.32 -27.74
CA LEU A 255 21.90 -14.03 -28.06
C LEU A 255 20.93 -13.09 -28.76
N ARG A 256 20.18 -13.61 -29.73
CA ARG A 256 19.14 -12.84 -30.42
C ARG A 256 18.08 -12.33 -29.45
N LYS A 257 17.52 -13.19 -28.60
CA LYS A 257 16.52 -12.78 -27.60
C LYS A 257 17.09 -11.78 -26.59
N LEU A 258 18.30 -12.00 -26.10
CA LEU A 258 18.97 -11.08 -25.19
C LEU A 258 19.17 -9.70 -25.84
N SER A 259 19.48 -9.64 -27.14
CA SER A 259 19.66 -8.36 -27.86
C SER A 259 18.39 -7.51 -27.96
N GLU A 260 17.21 -8.09 -27.71
CA GLU A 260 15.93 -7.39 -27.66
C GLU A 260 15.65 -6.75 -26.29
N LEU A 261 16.46 -7.07 -25.27
CA LEU A 261 16.32 -6.53 -23.93
C LEU A 261 17.20 -5.30 -23.71
N GLU A 262 16.67 -4.32 -23.00
CA GLU A 262 17.43 -3.17 -22.49
C GLU A 262 17.73 -3.37 -20.99
N PRO A 263 18.97 -3.71 -20.60
CA PRO A 263 19.28 -3.97 -19.20
C PRO A 263 19.29 -2.68 -18.37
N PRO A 264 18.58 -2.66 -17.21
CA PRO A 264 18.76 -1.64 -16.19
C PRO A 264 20.23 -1.51 -15.76
N GLU A 265 20.62 -0.34 -15.26
CA GLU A 265 22.01 -0.06 -14.85
C GLU A 265 22.55 -1.09 -13.85
N ASP A 266 21.73 -1.51 -12.88
CA ASP A 266 22.09 -2.51 -11.87
C ASP A 266 22.20 -3.94 -12.45
N PHE A 267 21.71 -4.20 -13.66
CA PHE A 267 21.78 -5.49 -14.35
C PHE A 267 22.84 -5.56 -15.45
N LYS A 268 23.42 -4.43 -15.86
CA LYS A 268 24.34 -4.38 -17.02
C LYS A 268 25.51 -5.35 -16.91
N GLY A 269 26.12 -5.46 -15.73
CA GLY A 269 27.24 -6.39 -15.50
C GLY A 269 26.84 -7.84 -15.75
N GLN A 270 25.77 -8.29 -15.08
CA GLN A 270 25.24 -9.65 -15.24
C GLN A 270 24.83 -9.94 -16.70
N PHE A 271 24.19 -8.96 -17.34
CA PHE A 271 23.78 -9.08 -18.73
C PHE A 271 24.99 -9.27 -19.67
N GLN A 272 26.05 -8.49 -19.49
CA GLN A 272 27.28 -8.60 -20.28
C GLN A 272 28.01 -9.92 -20.05
N THR A 273 28.10 -10.41 -18.81
CA THR A 273 28.67 -11.72 -18.51
C THR A 273 27.89 -12.83 -19.21
N GLN A 274 26.55 -12.76 -19.19
CA GLN A 274 25.71 -13.74 -19.87
C GLN A 274 25.89 -13.72 -21.39
N VAL A 275 25.98 -12.54 -22.00
CA VAL A 275 26.29 -12.39 -23.43
C VAL A 275 27.65 -12.99 -23.75
N SER A 276 28.68 -12.66 -22.97
CA SER A 276 30.05 -13.18 -23.17
C SER A 276 30.11 -14.71 -23.06
N TYR A 277 29.36 -15.29 -22.13
CA TYR A 277 29.21 -16.75 -22.02
C TYR A 277 28.57 -17.35 -23.27
N MET A 278 27.51 -16.74 -23.80
CA MET A 278 26.86 -17.23 -25.03
C MET A 278 27.78 -17.13 -26.25
N GLU A 279 28.56 -16.05 -26.35
CA GLU A 279 29.56 -15.88 -27.41
C GLU A 279 30.67 -16.94 -27.32
N LEU A 280 31.11 -17.28 -26.10
CA LEU A 280 32.05 -18.37 -25.86
C LEU A 280 31.50 -19.70 -26.39
N LEU A 281 30.23 -20.01 -26.14
CA LEU A 281 29.59 -21.25 -26.62
C LEU A 281 29.55 -21.31 -28.15
N VAL A 282 29.15 -20.22 -28.81
CA VAL A 282 29.12 -20.13 -30.28
C VAL A 282 30.53 -20.33 -30.85
N LYS A 283 31.52 -19.59 -30.33
CA LYS A 283 32.91 -19.65 -30.79
C LYS A 283 33.52 -21.04 -30.59
N MET A 284 33.27 -21.66 -29.44
CA MET A 284 33.73 -23.02 -29.14
C MET A 284 33.12 -24.02 -30.14
N ALA A 285 31.80 -23.98 -30.32
CA ALA A 285 31.10 -24.88 -31.23
C ALA A 285 31.58 -24.71 -32.68
N ASP A 286 31.72 -23.47 -33.16
CA ASP A 286 32.24 -23.19 -34.51
C ASP A 286 33.63 -23.77 -34.74
N ASN A 287 34.53 -23.59 -33.77
CA ASN A 287 35.88 -24.14 -33.87
C ASN A 287 35.89 -25.67 -33.87
N ILE A 288 35.11 -26.31 -33.00
CA ILE A 288 35.03 -27.78 -32.93
C ILE A 288 34.46 -28.34 -34.24
N ILE A 289 33.33 -27.81 -34.72
CA ILE A 289 32.71 -28.22 -35.98
C ILE A 289 33.69 -28.04 -37.14
N SER A 290 34.36 -26.90 -37.21
CA SER A 290 35.35 -26.61 -38.26
C SER A 290 36.52 -27.59 -38.23
N ILE A 291 37.06 -27.93 -37.06
CA ILE A 291 38.18 -28.87 -36.92
C ILE A 291 37.76 -30.28 -37.34
N LEU A 292 36.62 -30.76 -36.83
CA LEU A 292 36.16 -32.13 -37.08
C LEU A 292 35.64 -32.36 -38.51
N SER A 293 35.28 -31.28 -39.22
CA SER A 293 34.89 -31.32 -40.64
C SER A 293 36.08 -31.37 -41.60
N GLN A 294 37.30 -31.13 -41.11
CA GLN A 294 38.51 -31.23 -41.93
C GLN A 294 38.93 -32.70 -42.10
N GLN A 295 39.64 -32.99 -43.19
CA GLN A 295 40.26 -34.30 -43.37
C GLN A 295 41.31 -34.55 -42.27
N GLU A 296 41.44 -35.82 -41.87
CA GLU A 296 42.50 -36.28 -40.97
C GLU A 296 43.87 -35.87 -41.49
N ASP A 297 44.75 -35.46 -40.58
CA ASP A 297 46.13 -35.14 -40.93
C ASP A 297 46.86 -36.45 -41.25
N LEU A 298 47.49 -36.50 -42.43
CA LEU A 298 48.22 -37.69 -42.87
C LEU A 298 49.55 -37.85 -42.10
N ASN A 299 50.01 -36.82 -41.38
CA ASN A 299 51.19 -36.89 -40.56
C ASN A 299 50.87 -37.43 -39.15
N VAL A 300 51.38 -38.64 -38.85
CA VAL A 300 51.17 -39.35 -37.58
C VAL A 300 51.80 -38.63 -36.38
N GLU A 301 52.75 -37.71 -36.59
CA GLU A 301 53.35 -36.91 -35.51
C GLU A 301 52.45 -35.74 -35.07
N ASN A 302 51.43 -35.39 -35.86
CA ASN A 302 50.51 -34.30 -35.55
C ASN A 302 49.33 -34.80 -34.70
N ALA A 303 48.80 -33.93 -33.85
CA ALA A 303 47.57 -34.22 -33.10
C ALA A 303 46.40 -34.50 -34.05
N THR A 304 45.59 -35.51 -33.70
CA THR A 304 44.38 -35.86 -34.47
C THR A 304 43.38 -34.70 -34.47
N GLN A 305 42.43 -34.68 -35.42
CA GLN A 305 41.40 -33.64 -35.41
C GLN A 305 40.53 -33.72 -34.15
N LEU A 306 40.30 -34.94 -33.65
CA LEU A 306 39.60 -35.17 -32.38
C LEU A 306 40.35 -34.54 -31.20
N GLU A 307 41.66 -34.75 -31.11
CA GLU A 307 42.51 -34.14 -30.06
C GLU A 307 42.52 -32.62 -30.16
N LYS A 308 42.66 -32.07 -31.37
CA LYS A 308 42.62 -30.61 -31.60
C LYS A 308 41.29 -30.01 -31.17
N ALA A 309 40.17 -30.65 -31.53
CA ALA A 309 38.83 -30.22 -31.12
C ALA A 309 38.65 -30.31 -29.60
N TYR A 310 39.15 -31.37 -28.96
CA TYR A 310 39.10 -31.52 -27.51
C TYR A 310 39.92 -30.44 -26.79
N GLN A 311 41.07 -30.01 -27.33
CA GLN A 311 41.84 -28.89 -26.77
C GLN A 311 41.05 -27.56 -26.80
N VAL A 312 40.24 -27.33 -27.83
CA VAL A 312 39.33 -26.16 -27.87
C VAL A 312 38.34 -26.23 -26.71
N LEU A 313 37.73 -27.39 -26.46
CA LEU A 313 36.82 -27.60 -25.34
C LEU A 313 37.51 -27.33 -23.99
N ILE A 314 38.73 -27.83 -23.78
CA ILE A 314 39.49 -27.60 -22.55
C ILE A 314 39.79 -26.10 -22.35
N GLY A 315 40.14 -25.37 -23.42
CA GLY A 315 40.31 -23.92 -23.37
C GLY A 315 39.02 -23.22 -22.93
N ALA A 316 37.91 -23.54 -23.59
CA ALA A 316 36.59 -22.97 -23.27
C ALA A 316 36.14 -23.28 -21.84
N ARG A 317 36.46 -24.47 -21.30
CA ARG A 317 36.16 -24.83 -19.90
C ARG A 317 36.81 -23.88 -18.90
N ARG A 318 38.04 -23.43 -19.16
CA ARG A 318 38.75 -22.50 -18.27
C ARG A 318 38.11 -21.11 -18.30
N GLU A 319 37.70 -20.64 -19.47
CA GLU A 319 36.97 -19.37 -19.60
C GLU A 319 35.58 -19.45 -18.95
N ASN A 320 34.89 -20.57 -19.10
CA ASN A 320 33.58 -20.80 -18.49
C ASN A 320 33.60 -20.86 -16.95
N GLU A 321 34.67 -21.33 -16.32
CA GLU A 321 34.79 -21.31 -14.85
C GLU A 321 34.66 -19.87 -14.30
N ILE A 322 35.24 -18.89 -14.99
CA ILE A 322 35.15 -17.46 -14.62
C ILE A 322 33.71 -16.97 -14.77
N PHE A 323 33.10 -17.18 -15.94
CA PHE A 323 31.71 -16.77 -16.18
C PHE A 323 30.73 -17.45 -15.23
N ARG A 324 30.98 -18.72 -14.86
CA ARG A 324 30.15 -19.46 -13.91
C ARG A 324 30.10 -18.77 -12.55
N GLU A 325 31.26 -18.39 -12.00
CA GLU A 325 31.33 -17.73 -10.70
C GLU A 325 30.61 -16.38 -10.71
N GLU A 326 30.83 -15.57 -11.75
CA GLU A 326 30.17 -14.27 -11.92
C GLU A 326 28.64 -14.40 -12.02
N LEU A 327 28.14 -15.37 -12.81
CA LEU A 327 26.71 -15.59 -13.00
C LEU A 327 26.02 -16.18 -11.76
N ILE A 328 26.72 -17.03 -10.98
CA ILE A 328 26.20 -17.50 -9.68
C ILE A 328 26.07 -16.32 -8.71
N SER A 329 27.11 -15.50 -8.60
CA SER A 329 27.11 -14.35 -7.69
C SER A 329 25.98 -13.38 -8.01
N ALA A 330 25.84 -12.99 -9.28
CA ALA A 330 24.79 -12.07 -9.72
C ALA A 330 23.38 -12.63 -9.47
N ARG A 331 23.20 -13.94 -9.59
CA ARG A 331 21.93 -14.61 -9.29
C ARG A 331 21.60 -14.58 -7.80
N SER A 332 22.56 -14.87 -6.93
CA SER A 332 22.34 -14.79 -5.48
C SER A 332 22.00 -13.37 -5.02
N GLU A 333 22.55 -12.34 -5.67
CA GLU A 333 22.18 -10.94 -5.40
C GLU A 333 20.72 -10.62 -5.74
N LEU A 334 20.19 -11.20 -6.80
CA LEU A 334 18.82 -10.97 -7.26
C LEU A 334 17.76 -11.43 -6.27
N PHE A 335 18.03 -12.57 -5.63
CA PHE A 335 17.17 -13.16 -4.60
C PHE A 335 17.66 -12.86 -3.19
N SER A 336 18.68 -12.00 -3.05
CA SER A 336 19.28 -11.68 -1.75
C SER A 336 18.24 -11.04 -0.84
N PRO A 337 17.91 -11.68 0.29
CA PRO A 337 17.03 -11.08 1.29
C PRO A 337 17.61 -9.76 1.80
N GLU A 338 18.94 -9.66 1.92
CA GLU A 338 19.64 -8.48 2.41
C GLU A 338 19.55 -7.31 1.42
N GLY A 339 19.77 -7.56 0.13
CA GLY A 339 19.61 -6.56 -0.93
C GLY A 339 18.18 -6.03 -1.02
N ASN A 340 17.19 -6.92 -0.92
CA ASN A 340 15.79 -6.54 -0.89
C ASN A 340 15.42 -5.78 0.40
N LEU A 341 15.93 -6.19 1.56
CA LEU A 341 15.72 -5.52 2.85
C LEU A 341 16.25 -4.08 2.87
N LEU A 342 17.36 -3.79 2.18
CA LEU A 342 17.89 -2.42 2.07
C LEU A 342 16.88 -1.48 1.40
N GLN A 343 16.07 -1.96 0.45
CA GLN A 343 15.03 -1.15 -0.19
C GLN A 343 13.87 -0.82 0.76
N PHE A 344 13.64 -1.65 1.79
CA PHE A 344 12.66 -1.39 2.86
C PHE A 344 13.23 -0.55 4.01
N GLY A 345 14.54 -0.29 4.04
CA GLY A 345 15.20 0.48 5.11
C GLY A 345 14.53 1.83 5.41
N PRO A 346 14.24 2.67 4.40
CA PRO A 346 13.51 3.93 4.61
C PRO A 346 12.08 3.75 5.12
N LEU A 347 11.39 2.68 4.71
CA LEU A 347 10.02 2.40 5.15
C LEU A 347 9.97 2.01 6.63
N ARG A 348 10.98 1.27 7.09
CA ARG A 348 11.04 0.73 8.45
C ARG A 348 11.11 1.82 9.52
N ILE A 349 11.74 2.97 9.23
CA ILE A 349 11.78 4.12 10.13
C ILE A 349 10.38 4.73 10.29
N ASP A 350 9.70 4.96 9.16
CA ASP A 350 8.34 5.50 9.15
C ASP A 350 7.35 4.55 9.83
N GLU A 351 7.48 3.25 9.55
CA GLU A 351 6.69 2.17 10.13
C GLU A 351 6.82 2.11 11.66
N ASN A 352 8.05 2.11 12.20
CA ASN A 352 8.28 2.09 13.65
C ASN A 352 7.68 3.32 14.34
N THR A 353 7.83 4.49 13.71
CA THR A 353 7.31 5.75 14.26
C THR A 353 5.78 5.75 14.26
N LEU A 354 5.15 5.33 13.16
CA LEU A 354 3.69 5.23 13.04
C LEU A 354 3.10 4.18 13.99
N THR A 355 3.79 3.05 14.18
CA THR A 355 3.41 2.01 15.15
C THR A 355 3.35 2.60 16.56
N SER A 356 4.42 3.26 16.99
CA SER A 356 4.51 3.91 18.30
C SER A 356 3.40 4.96 18.49
N ASP A 357 3.15 5.79 17.49
CA ASP A 357 2.12 6.82 17.56
C ASP A 357 0.70 6.23 17.70
N LEU A 358 0.38 5.20 16.92
CA LEU A 358 -0.91 4.51 16.99
C LEU A 358 -1.10 3.76 18.31
N GLU A 359 -0.05 3.12 18.82
CA GLU A 359 -0.06 2.47 20.14
C GLU A 359 -0.26 3.49 21.27
N ASN A 360 0.46 4.60 21.25
CA ASN A 360 0.32 5.68 22.23
C ASN A 360 -1.10 6.26 22.23
N ILE A 361 -1.69 6.49 21.06
CA ILE A 361 -3.08 6.93 20.94
C ILE A 361 -4.04 5.89 21.54
N ASN A 362 -3.81 4.60 21.30
CA ASN A 362 -4.63 3.52 21.85
C ASN A 362 -4.51 3.42 23.38
N ILE A 363 -3.31 3.58 23.95
CA ILE A 363 -3.08 3.61 25.40
C ILE A 363 -3.80 4.81 26.03
N GLN A 364 -3.64 6.00 25.47
CA GLN A 364 -4.32 7.21 25.95
C GLN A 364 -5.84 7.05 25.93
N ARG A 365 -6.41 6.42 24.88
CA ARG A 365 -7.85 6.13 24.80
C ARG A 365 -8.33 5.17 25.88
N LYS A 366 -7.55 4.14 26.22
CA LYS A 366 -7.89 3.20 27.32
C LYS A 366 -7.93 3.92 28.67
N GLN A 367 -7.03 4.88 28.90
CA GLN A 367 -6.99 5.66 30.14
C GLN A 367 -8.18 6.62 30.29
N VAL A 368 -8.70 7.20 29.20
CA VAL A 368 -9.89 8.06 29.22
C VAL A 368 -11.18 7.27 29.48
N LYS A 369 -11.22 5.96 29.14
CA LYS A 369 -12.38 5.07 29.39
C LYS A 369 -12.55 4.64 30.86
N THR A 370 -11.55 4.83 31.73
CA THR A 370 -11.73 4.73 33.18
C THR A 370 -12.51 5.94 33.69
N TYR A 371 -13.82 5.91 33.47
CA TYR A 371 -14.75 6.93 33.93
C TYR A 371 -14.75 6.93 35.47
N LYS A 372 -14.06 7.91 36.08
CA LYS A 372 -14.32 8.23 37.49
C LYS A 372 -15.72 8.86 37.52
N LEU A 373 -16.69 8.15 38.10
CA LEU A 373 -18.02 8.71 38.35
C LEU A 373 -17.83 10.10 39.00
N PRO A 374 -18.63 11.12 38.61
CA PRO A 374 -18.68 12.38 39.32
C PRO A 374 -18.84 12.11 40.83
N VAL A 375 -18.07 12.81 41.66
CA VAL A 375 -18.01 12.56 43.12
C VAL A 375 -19.41 12.55 43.77
N PHE A 376 -20.35 13.33 43.22
CA PHE A 376 -21.73 13.36 43.71
C PHE A 376 -22.52 12.07 43.40
N LEU A 377 -22.26 11.40 42.27
CA LEU A 377 -22.87 10.11 41.93
C LEU A 377 -22.20 8.96 42.66
N GLN A 378 -20.89 9.05 42.92
CA GLN A 378 -20.15 8.10 43.77
C GLN A 378 -20.73 8.01 45.19
N LYS A 379 -21.19 9.14 45.74
CA LYS A 379 -21.86 9.21 47.05
C LYS A 379 -23.27 8.61 47.08
N LEU A 380 -23.94 8.52 45.92
CA LEU A 380 -25.30 7.94 45.82
C LEU A 380 -25.29 6.40 45.72
N THR A 381 -24.18 5.81 45.27
CA THR A 381 -24.02 4.35 45.15
C THR A 381 -23.35 3.70 46.37
N THR A 382 -23.05 4.48 47.42
CA THR A 382 -22.38 4.02 48.65
C THR A 382 -23.26 4.10 49.90
N HIS A 383 -24.59 4.04 49.74
CA HIS A 383 -25.54 3.86 50.84
C HIS A 383 -26.40 2.62 50.64
#